data_AF-A0A8T1KKQ6-F1
#
_entry.id   AF-A0A8T1KKQ6-F1
#
_cell.length_a   1.000
_cell.length_b   1.000
_cell.length_c   1.000
_cell.angle_alpha   90.00
_cell.angle_beta   90.00
_cell.angle_gamma   90.00
#
_symmetry.space_group_name_H-M   'P 1'
#
loop_
_entity.id
_entity.type
_entity.pdbx_description
1 polymer ?
#
loop_
_entity_poly.entity_id
_entity_poly.type
_entity_poly.pdbx_seq_one_letter_code
_entity_poly.pdbx_strand_id
1 'polypeptide(L)'
;MHRDIRWPNVIKSRDGDNSWFLIDFMDAAQSPQLSPSGHHLSRAEHAPEIFSDGSHTTAVDVWSVGRLIQTCGDVVYGSWYDTGREWTQFLELLMHDDPSRRPTAVAALDRLRQLEQE
;
A
#
# COMPACT_ATOMS: atom_id res chain seq x y z
N MET A 1 -4.56 -5.60 10.33
CA MET A 1 -3.60 -5.23 9.28
C MET A 1 -3.29 -6.47 8.46
N HIS A 2 -3.15 -6.33 7.16
CA HIS A 2 -3.03 -7.43 6.21
C HIS A 2 -1.58 -7.92 6.08
N ARG A 3 -0.60 -7.01 6.12
CA ARG A 3 0.85 -7.29 6.13
C ARG A 3 1.45 -7.88 4.85
N ASP A 4 0.62 -8.29 3.88
CA ASP A 4 1.03 -8.82 2.57
C ASP A 4 0.15 -8.23 1.45
N ILE A 5 -0.01 -6.90 1.40
CA ILE A 5 -0.73 -6.23 0.31
C ILE A 5 0.22 -6.10 -0.88
N ARG A 6 -0.07 -6.83 -1.95
CA ARG A 6 0.70 -6.81 -3.21
C ARG A 6 -0.14 -7.32 -4.37
N TRP A 7 0.33 -7.13 -5.61
CA TRP A 7 -0.45 -7.46 -6.81
C TRP A 7 -1.00 -8.89 -6.84
N PRO A 8 -0.23 -9.94 -6.47
CA PRO A 8 -0.76 -11.30 -6.38
C PRO A 8 -1.98 -11.47 -5.47
N ASN A 9 -2.14 -10.59 -4.48
CA ASN A 9 -3.19 -10.65 -3.47
C ASN A 9 -4.35 -9.67 -3.75
N VAL A 10 -4.39 -9.09 -4.96
CA VAL A 10 -5.46 -8.22 -5.44
C VAL A 10 -6.17 -8.91 -6.62
N ILE A 11 -7.45 -9.25 -6.47
CA ILE A 11 -8.22 -9.97 -7.49
C ILE A 11 -9.40 -9.14 -7.98
N LYS A 12 -9.59 -9.11 -9.29
CA LYS A 12 -10.77 -8.51 -9.93
C LYS A 12 -11.97 -9.45 -9.92
N SER A 13 -13.13 -8.95 -9.52
CA SER A 13 -14.42 -9.63 -9.67
C SER A 13 -14.69 -10.01 -11.13
N ARG A 14 -15.32 -11.17 -11.35
CA ARG A 14 -15.82 -11.56 -12.68
C ARG A 14 -17.26 -11.13 -12.94
N ASP A 15 -17.95 -10.62 -11.92
CA ASP A 15 -19.40 -10.34 -11.98
C ASP A 15 -19.75 -9.03 -12.72
N GLY A 16 -18.76 -8.38 -13.36
CA GLY A 16 -18.96 -7.22 -14.22
C GLY A 16 -19.12 -5.88 -13.50
N ASP A 17 -19.07 -5.87 -12.17
CA ASP A 17 -19.22 -4.67 -11.32
C ASP A 17 -17.93 -3.84 -11.15
N ASN A 18 -16.84 -4.24 -11.81
CA ASN A 18 -15.50 -3.64 -11.70
C ASN A 18 -14.97 -3.60 -10.25
N SER A 19 -15.45 -4.50 -9.38
CA SER A 19 -14.98 -4.63 -8.00
C SER A 19 -13.65 -5.34 -7.92
N TRP A 20 -12.86 -4.98 -6.90
CA TRP A 20 -11.57 -5.59 -6.59
C TRP A 20 -11.55 -6.03 -5.13
N PHE A 21 -10.89 -7.15 -4.86
CA PHE A 21 -10.81 -7.76 -3.53
C PHE A 21 -9.36 -7.95 -3.12
N LEU A 22 -9.10 -7.69 -1.83
CA LEU A 22 -7.90 -8.18 -1.16
C LEU A 22 -8.15 -9.60 -0.67
N ILE A 23 -7.19 -10.47 -0.90
CA ILE A 23 -7.20 -11.87 -0.48
C ILE A 23 -5.91 -12.22 0.26
N ASP A 24 -5.83 -13.45 0.78
CA ASP A 24 -4.64 -13.98 1.46
C ASP A 24 -4.31 -13.30 2.81
N PHE A 25 -5.18 -13.52 3.79
CA PHE A 25 -5.03 -12.97 5.15
C PHE A 25 -4.13 -13.83 6.05
N MET A 26 -3.29 -14.74 5.51
CA MET A 26 -2.46 -15.64 6.33
C MET A 26 -1.45 -14.88 7.20
N ASP A 27 -0.91 -13.76 6.69
CA ASP A 27 -0.02 -12.89 7.45
C ASP A 27 -0.73 -11.81 8.27
N ALA A 28 -2.07 -11.75 8.21
CA ALA A 28 -2.82 -10.71 8.88
C ALA A 28 -2.66 -10.80 10.41
N ALA A 29 -2.56 -9.64 11.05
CA ALA A 29 -2.41 -9.55 12.50
C ALA A 29 -3.12 -8.33 13.09
N GLN A 30 -3.25 -8.31 14.41
CA GLN A 30 -3.67 -7.12 15.16
C GLN A 30 -2.54 -6.10 15.20
N SER A 31 -2.91 -4.82 15.16
CA SER A 31 -1.97 -3.71 15.32
C SER A 31 -1.99 -3.24 16.78
N PRO A 32 -0.83 -2.99 17.42
CA PRO A 32 0.52 -3.23 16.90
C PRO A 32 0.92 -4.72 16.88
N GLN A 33 1.86 -5.09 15.99
CA GLN A 33 2.51 -6.40 15.98
C GLN A 33 3.99 -6.24 16.27
N LEU A 34 4.51 -7.07 17.17
CA LEU A 34 5.90 -7.07 17.61
C LEU A 34 6.77 -8.04 16.81
N SER A 35 6.18 -9.14 16.31
CA SER A 35 6.93 -10.14 15.56
C SER A 35 7.18 -9.65 14.12
N PRO A 36 8.42 -9.71 13.61
CA PRO A 36 8.69 -9.43 12.21
C PRO A 36 7.85 -10.36 11.31
N SER A 37 7.65 -9.95 10.07
CA SER A 37 7.05 -10.81 9.06
C SER A 37 7.96 -12.00 8.71
N GLY A 38 7.35 -13.06 8.17
CA GLY A 38 8.09 -14.24 7.75
C GLY A 38 9.10 -13.95 6.63
N HIS A 39 10.11 -14.81 6.50
CA HIS A 39 11.15 -14.70 5.46
C HIS A 39 10.62 -14.79 4.02
N HIS A 40 9.33 -15.12 3.84
CA HIS A 40 8.68 -15.21 2.54
C HIS A 40 8.27 -13.86 1.95
N LEU A 41 8.25 -12.78 2.75
CA LEU A 41 7.92 -11.45 2.24
C LEU A 41 9.09 -10.80 1.49
N SER A 42 8.77 -10.05 0.44
CA SER A 42 9.74 -9.38 -0.43
C SER A 42 9.98 -7.93 0.00
N ARG A 43 11.25 -7.55 0.19
CA ARG A 43 11.65 -6.14 0.46
C ARG A 43 11.31 -5.18 -0.68
N ALA A 44 11.08 -5.69 -1.90
CA ALA A 44 10.71 -4.87 -3.05
C ALA A 44 9.21 -4.51 -3.07
N GLU A 45 8.40 -5.19 -2.25
CA GLU A 45 6.94 -5.10 -2.28
C GLU A 45 6.35 -4.66 -0.93
N HIS A 46 7.16 -4.60 0.14
CA HIS A 46 6.69 -4.34 1.50
C HIS A 46 7.44 -3.21 2.21
N ALA A 47 6.76 -2.60 3.17
CA ALA A 47 7.30 -1.54 4.00
C ALA A 47 8.54 -2.03 4.78
N PRO A 48 9.60 -1.21 4.92
CA PRO A 48 10.87 -1.65 5.49
C PRO A 48 10.76 -2.12 6.94
N GLU A 49 9.90 -1.50 7.75
CA GLU A 49 9.78 -1.81 9.17
C GLU A 49 9.17 -3.19 9.44
N ILE A 50 8.53 -3.83 8.44
CA ILE A 50 7.96 -5.17 8.59
C ILE A 50 9.04 -6.26 8.75
N PHE A 51 10.29 -5.92 8.40
CA PHE A 51 11.48 -6.79 8.50
C PHE A 51 12.35 -6.46 9.71
N SER A 52 11.95 -5.50 10.55
CA SER A 52 12.69 -5.10 11.74
C SER A 52 12.12 -5.79 12.98
N ASP A 53 12.95 -6.00 14.01
CA ASP A 53 12.54 -6.58 15.31
C ASP A 53 11.66 -5.62 16.16
N GLY A 54 11.16 -4.55 15.55
CA GLY A 54 10.36 -3.51 16.18
C GLY A 54 8.86 -3.70 15.95
N SER A 55 8.08 -2.94 16.72
CA SER A 55 6.63 -2.86 16.55
C SER A 55 6.25 -2.21 15.23
N HIS A 56 5.33 -2.81 14.48
CA HIS A 56 4.71 -2.21 13.30
C HIS A 56 3.19 -2.16 13.42
N THR A 57 2.61 -1.22 12.68
CA THR A 57 1.18 -0.87 12.75
C THR A 57 0.51 -1.02 11.38
N THR A 58 -0.74 -0.58 11.27
CA THR A 58 -1.46 -0.46 9.99
C THR A 58 -0.73 0.38 8.94
N ALA A 59 0.30 1.15 9.32
CA ALA A 59 1.12 1.93 8.40
C ALA A 59 1.86 1.08 7.34
N VAL A 60 2.12 -0.20 7.61
CA VAL A 60 2.73 -1.13 6.62
C VAL A 60 1.79 -1.39 5.43
N ASP A 61 0.48 -1.47 5.69
CA ASP A 61 -0.53 -1.68 4.65
C ASP A 61 -0.66 -0.43 3.77
N VAL A 62 -0.56 0.77 4.38
CA VAL A 62 -0.62 2.06 3.67
C VAL A 62 0.55 2.23 2.71
N TRP A 63 1.76 1.90 3.16
CA TRP A 63 2.94 1.91 2.30
C TRP A 63 2.77 0.95 1.11
N SER A 64 2.23 -0.24 1.38
CA SER A 64 2.01 -1.27 0.36
C SER A 64 0.97 -0.84 -0.68
N VAL A 65 -0.07 -0.12 -0.28
CA VAL A 65 -1.00 0.55 -1.22
C VAL A 65 -0.27 1.59 -2.07
N GLY A 66 0.60 2.42 -1.47
CA GLY A 66 1.46 3.35 -2.21
C GLY A 66 2.32 2.63 -3.26
N ARG A 67 2.89 1.47 -2.90
CA ARG A 67 3.67 0.63 -3.81
C ARG A 67 2.84 0.07 -4.96
N LEU A 68 1.60 -0.34 -4.71
CA LEU A 68 0.67 -0.74 -5.77
C LEU A 68 0.37 0.42 -6.72
N ILE A 69 0.05 1.60 -6.21
CA ILE A 69 -0.23 2.78 -7.05
C ILE A 69 1.02 3.16 -7.86
N GLN A 70 2.21 3.16 -7.26
CA GLN A 70 3.46 3.45 -7.94
C GLN A 70 3.74 2.48 -9.11
N THR A 71 3.43 1.19 -8.92
CA THR A 71 3.74 0.14 -9.91
C THR A 71 2.59 -0.18 -10.86
N CYS A 72 1.39 0.38 -10.65
CA CYS A 72 0.27 0.16 -11.56
C CYS A 72 0.57 0.71 -12.97
N GLY A 73 1.35 1.80 -13.06
CA GLY A 73 1.74 2.43 -14.32
C GLY A 73 2.81 1.67 -15.10
N ASP A 74 3.71 0.96 -14.41
CA ASP A 74 4.78 0.15 -15.03
C ASP A 74 4.20 -1.06 -15.79
N VAL A 75 3.03 -1.55 -15.37
CA VAL A 75 2.36 -2.70 -15.99
C VAL A 75 1.47 -2.28 -17.17
N VAL A 76 1.03 -1.02 -17.25
CA VAL A 76 -0.04 -0.62 -18.19
C VAL A 76 0.32 0.53 -19.15
N TYR A 77 1.10 1.55 -18.76
CA TYR A 77 1.19 2.78 -19.58
C TYR A 77 2.57 3.44 -19.74
N GLY A 78 3.64 2.94 -19.11
CA GLY A 78 4.98 3.50 -19.29
C GLY A 78 5.10 4.90 -18.68
N SER A 79 5.66 4.95 -17.48
CA SER A 79 6.04 6.16 -16.74
C SER A 79 4.87 7.02 -16.23
N TRP A 80 4.68 6.97 -14.91
CA TRP A 80 3.90 7.93 -14.12
C TRP A 80 4.63 9.29 -13.93
N TYR A 81 5.75 9.54 -14.62
CA TYR A 81 6.50 10.80 -14.51
C TYR A 81 5.72 12.05 -14.97
N ASP A 82 4.47 11.90 -15.41
CA ASP A 82 3.59 12.98 -15.88
C ASP A 82 2.31 13.16 -15.03
N THR A 83 2.18 12.51 -13.87
CA THR A 83 0.97 12.62 -13.02
C THR A 83 0.86 13.93 -12.23
N GLY A 84 1.78 14.87 -12.42
CA GLY A 84 1.76 16.15 -11.71
C GLY A 84 2.30 16.07 -10.28
N ARG A 85 2.60 17.25 -9.72
CA ARG A 85 3.28 17.39 -8.42
C ARG A 85 2.49 16.76 -7.26
N GLU A 86 1.17 16.86 -7.29
CA GLU A 86 0.32 16.47 -6.16
C GLU A 86 0.16 14.96 -6.02
N TRP A 87 0.10 14.23 -7.14
CA TRP A 87 0.15 12.76 -7.14
C TRP A 87 1.50 12.22 -6.67
N THR A 88 2.60 12.88 -7.04
CA THR A 88 3.93 12.54 -6.53
C THR A 88 3.99 12.72 -5.01
N GLN A 89 3.52 13.85 -4.49
CA GLN A 89 3.46 14.11 -3.05
C GLN A 89 2.55 13.12 -2.30
N PHE A 90 1.45 12.71 -2.92
CA PHE A 90 0.58 11.69 -2.35
C PHE A 90 1.28 10.34 -2.22
N LEU A 91 2.01 9.90 -3.26
CA LEU A 91 2.81 8.68 -3.20
C LEU A 91 3.94 8.77 -2.15
N GLU A 92 4.66 9.89 -2.10
CA GLU A 92 5.68 10.15 -1.08
C GLU A 92 5.11 10.09 0.34
N LEU A 93 3.89 10.60 0.53
CA LEU A 93 3.19 10.57 1.82
C LEU A 93 2.78 9.13 2.21
N LEU A 94 2.24 8.34 1.28
CA LEU A 94 1.89 6.94 1.54
C LEU A 94 3.13 6.09 1.83
N MET A 95 4.23 6.35 1.13
CA MET A 95 5.46 5.56 1.19
C MET A 95 6.55 6.17 2.07
N HIS A 96 6.21 7.13 2.93
CA HIS A 96 7.18 7.83 3.78
C HIS A 96 7.99 6.86 4.66
N ASP A 97 9.29 7.07 4.80
CA ASP A 97 10.19 6.18 5.57
C ASP A 97 9.76 6.03 7.04
N ASP A 98 9.47 7.16 7.70
CA ASP A 98 8.85 7.19 9.03
C ASP A 98 7.38 6.74 8.98
N PRO A 99 7.02 5.57 9.54
CA PRO A 99 5.65 5.04 9.49
C PRO A 99 4.64 5.92 10.22
N SER A 100 5.07 6.72 11.20
CA SER A 100 4.19 7.60 11.98
C SER A 100 3.71 8.82 11.19
N ARG A 101 4.40 9.14 10.08
CA ARG A 101 4.01 10.23 9.17
C ARG A 101 3.08 9.78 8.05
N ARG A 102 2.93 8.47 7.86
CA ARG A 102 1.97 7.93 6.88
C ARG A 102 0.54 8.19 7.37
N PRO A 103 -0.41 8.50 6.47
CA PRO A 103 -1.79 8.74 6.83
C PRO A 103 -2.47 7.43 7.26
N THR A 104 -3.63 7.53 7.91
CA THR A 104 -4.52 6.38 8.04
C THR A 104 -5.13 6.03 6.67
N ALA A 105 -5.63 4.81 6.51
CA ALA A 105 -6.31 4.42 5.26
C ALA A 105 -7.49 5.33 4.92
N VAL A 106 -8.24 5.81 5.93
CA VAL A 106 -9.33 6.76 5.76
C VAL A 106 -8.80 8.11 5.25
N ALA A 107 -7.77 8.66 5.89
CA ALA A 107 -7.19 9.93 5.48
C ALA A 107 -6.54 9.85 4.07
N ALA A 108 -5.93 8.72 3.73
CA ALA A 108 -5.41 8.46 2.39
C ALA A 108 -6.52 8.45 1.33
N LEU A 109 -7.65 7.77 1.62
CA LEU A 109 -8.81 7.73 0.73
C LEU A 109 -9.44 9.11 0.56
N ASP A 110 -9.55 9.89 1.63
CA ASP A 110 -10.10 11.25 1.57
C ASP A 110 -9.19 12.17 0.73
N ARG A 111 -7.85 12.04 0.86
CA ARG A 111 -6.92 12.78 0.00
C ARG A 111 -7.01 12.35 -1.46
N LEU A 112 -7.11 11.05 -1.74
CA LEU A 112 -7.28 10.55 -3.11
C LEU A 112 -8.51 11.16 -3.79
N ARG A 113 -9.64 11.20 -3.08
CA ARG A 113 -10.89 11.80 -3.58
C ARG A 113 -10.79 13.29 -3.88
N GLN A 114 -9.91 14.01 -3.18
CA GLN A 114 -9.64 15.43 -3.48
C GLN A 114 -8.82 15.57 -4.77
N LEU A 115 -7.78 14.74 -4.94
CA LEU A 115 -6.95 14.73 -6.15
C LEU A 115 -7.74 14.38 -7.41
N GLU A 116 -8.77 13.54 -7.30
CA GLU A 116 -9.64 13.19 -8.43
C GLU A 116 -10.61 14.31 -8.85
N GLN A 117 -10.74 15.38 -8.05
CA GLN A 117 -11.62 16.53 -8.33
C GLN A 117 -10.86 17.74 -8.89
N GLU A 118 -9.53 17.70 -8.90
CA GLU A 118 -8.61 18.72 -9.41
C GLU A 118 -8.31 18.51 -10.91
#